data_AF-A0A6V8NMM0-F1
#
_entry.id   AF-A0A6V8NMM0-F1
#
_cell.length_a   1.000
_cell.length_b   1.000
_cell.length_c   1.000
_cell.angle_alpha   90.00
_cell.angle_beta   90.00
_cell.angle_gamma   90.00
#
_symmetry.space_group_name_H-M   'P 1'
#
loop_
_entity.id
_entity.type
_entity.pdbx_description
1 polymer ?
#
loop_
_entity_poly.entity_id
_entity_poly.type
_entity_poly.pdbx_seq_one_letter_code
_entity_poly.pdbx_strand_id
1 'polypeptide(L)'
;MGGVGEAGGPQGDLRIEVTVRPHPVFTRKENDIYLDLPITFGEAALSAKIEVPTIDGSAVMTIPPVTQGGQKFKLSGKGFPSPRTGGRGNQYIIAK
;
A
#
# COMPACT_ATOMS: atom_id res chain seq x y z
N MET A 1 6.55 30.55 3.00
CA MET A 1 7.48 31.67 2.71
C MET A 1 8.72 31.45 3.57
N GLY A 2 9.91 31.36 2.97
CA GLY A 2 11.18 31.24 3.69
C GLY A 2 11.52 32.54 4.44
N GLY A 3 12.26 32.44 5.54
CA GLY A 3 12.64 33.60 6.36
C GLY A 3 13.45 34.63 5.59
N VAL A 4 13.26 35.92 5.92
CA VAL A 4 14.03 37.04 5.35
C VAL A 4 15.49 36.91 5.79
N GLY A 5 16.44 36.98 4.86
CA GLY A 5 17.86 36.97 5.20
C GLY A 5 18.25 38.22 6.00
N GLU A 6 19.04 38.06 7.06
CA GLU A 6 19.59 39.20 7.78
C GLU A 6 20.48 40.04 6.86
N ALA A 7 20.44 41.37 7.04
CA ALA A 7 21.28 42.35 6.34
C ALA A 7 21.19 42.38 4.79
N GLY A 8 20.03 42.06 4.20
CA GLY A 8 19.83 42.14 2.74
C GLY A 8 20.36 40.93 1.96
N GLY A 9 20.68 39.83 2.67
CA GLY A 9 20.96 38.55 2.04
C GLY A 9 19.72 37.93 1.36
N PRO A 10 19.92 37.06 0.35
CA PRO A 10 18.82 36.39 -0.34
C PRO A 10 17.96 35.57 0.62
N GLN A 11 16.68 35.43 0.30
CA GLN A 11 15.74 34.65 1.09
C GLN A 11 16.22 33.19 1.19
N GLY A 12 16.20 32.62 2.40
CA GLY A 12 16.62 31.23 2.61
C GLY A 12 15.64 30.22 2.02
N ASP A 13 16.09 28.99 1.81
CA ASP A 13 15.27 27.90 1.30
C ASP A 13 14.37 27.30 2.39
N LEU A 14 13.16 26.87 1.99
CA LEU A 14 12.27 26.08 2.85
C LEU A 14 12.51 24.59 2.58
N ARG A 15 13.03 23.87 3.58
CA ARG A 15 13.15 22.41 3.53
C ARG A 15 11.94 21.75 4.18
N ILE A 16 11.20 20.94 3.43
CA ILE A 16 10.07 20.16 3.92
C ILE A 16 10.49 18.69 4.01
N GLU A 17 10.34 18.10 5.20
CA GLU A 17 10.50 16.67 5.41
C GLU A 17 9.11 16.03 5.58
N VAL A 18 8.85 14.97 4.81
CA VAL A 18 7.56 14.27 4.82
C VAL A 18 7.74 12.94 5.55
N THR A 19 7.02 12.78 6.65
CA THR A 19 6.93 11.49 7.36
C THR A 19 5.57 10.86 7.10
N VAL A 20 5.57 9.59 6.70
CA VAL A 20 4.33 8.82 6.49
C VAL A 20 3.93 8.17 7.80
N ARG A 21 2.69 8.43 8.26
CA ARG A 21 2.13 7.76 9.43
C ARG A 21 1.81 6.29 9.10
N PRO A 22 2.07 5.34 10.01
CA PRO A 22 1.63 3.95 9.84
C PRO A 22 0.11 3.88 9.65
N HIS A 23 -0.34 3.03 8.72
CA HIS A 23 -1.76 2.75 8.53
C HIS A 23 -2.11 1.44 9.25
N PRO A 24 -3.29 1.34 9.93
CA PRO A 24 -3.64 0.15 10.71
C PRO A 24 -3.79 -1.11 9.86
N VAL A 25 -4.10 -0.96 8.58
CA VAL A 25 -4.43 -2.07 7.67
C VAL A 25 -3.36 -2.29 6.59
N PHE A 26 -2.64 -1.23 6.19
CA PHE A 26 -1.77 -1.27 5.04
C PHE A 26 -0.32 -1.01 5.45
N THR A 27 0.58 -1.86 4.96
CA THR A 27 2.02 -1.62 5.08
C THR A 27 2.58 -1.28 3.71
N ARG A 28 3.16 -0.08 3.56
CA ARG A 28 3.84 0.32 2.33
C ARG A 28 5.31 -0.08 2.40
N LYS A 29 5.80 -0.77 1.36
CA LYS A 29 7.24 -0.97 1.13
C LYS A 29 7.55 -0.47 -0.28
N GLU A 30 8.31 0.62 -0.35
CA GLU A 30 8.60 1.34 -1.61
C GLU A 30 7.30 1.74 -2.35
N ASN A 31 7.01 1.09 -3.49
CA ASN A 31 5.79 1.33 -4.26
C ASN A 31 4.73 0.24 -4.05
N ASP A 32 5.07 -0.85 -3.36
CA ASP A 32 4.16 -1.95 -3.10
C ASP A 32 3.42 -1.78 -1.77
N ILE A 33 2.20 -2.31 -1.72
CA ILE A 33 1.32 -2.29 -0.55
C ILE A 33 1.09 -3.72 -0.09
N TYR A 34 1.11 -3.93 1.22
CA TYR A 34 0.85 -5.21 1.85
C TYR A 34 -0.39 -5.10 2.74
N LEU A 35 -1.24 -6.11 2.65
CA LEU A 35 -2.44 -6.29 3.46
C LEU A 35 -2.41 -7.70 4.06
N ASP A 36 -2.52 -7.79 5.38
CA ASP A 36 -2.82 -9.06 6.04
C ASP A 36 -4.33 -9.25 6.03
N LEU A 37 -4.80 -10.31 5.38
CA LEU A 37 -6.21 -10.60 5.25
C LEU A 37 -6.56 -11.82 6.10
N PRO A 38 -7.34 -11.65 7.19
CA PRO A 38 -7.85 -12.77 7.95
C PRO A 38 -8.87 -13.53 7.09
N ILE A 39 -8.65 -14.83 6.89
CA ILE A 39 -9.58 -15.71 6.16
C ILE A 39 -10.04 -16.85 7.05
N THR A 40 -11.30 -17.24 6.93
CA THR A 40 -11.82 -18.39 7.66
C THR A 40 -11.32 -19.70 7.04
N PHE A 41 -11.31 -20.77 7.83
CA PHE A 41 -10.96 -22.11 7.33
C PHE A 41 -11.84 -22.54 6.15
N GLY A 42 -13.13 -22.19 6.18
CA GLY A 42 -14.06 -22.49 5.09
C GLY A 42 -13.68 -21.78 3.79
N GLU A 43 -13.36 -20.50 3.85
CA GLU A 43 -12.91 -19.72 2.69
C GLU A 43 -11.58 -20.23 2.13
N ALA A 44 -10.64 -20.60 3.01
CA ALA A 44 -9.37 -21.18 2.62
C ALA A 44 -9.53 -22.56 1.95
N ALA A 45 -10.46 -23.39 2.43
CA ALA A 45 -10.64 -24.76 1.95
C ALA A 45 -11.48 -24.85 0.66
N LEU A 46 -12.55 -24.07 0.55
CA LEU A 46 -13.61 -24.27 -0.46
C LEU A 46 -13.55 -23.31 -1.65
N SER A 47 -12.53 -22.45 -1.72
CA SER A 47 -12.51 -21.28 -2.61
C SER A 47 -13.51 -20.21 -2.17
N ALA A 48 -13.11 -18.95 -2.22
CA ALA A 48 -13.98 -17.84 -1.84
C ALA A 48 -13.75 -16.63 -2.75
N LYS A 49 -14.84 -15.98 -3.13
CA LYS A 49 -14.78 -14.70 -3.84
C LYS A 49 -15.06 -13.60 -2.80
N ILE A 50 -14.05 -12.78 -2.56
CA ILE A 50 -14.09 -11.77 -1.50
C ILE A 50 -13.73 -10.40 -2.04
N GLU A 51 -14.21 -9.38 -1.35
CA GLU A 51 -13.84 -8.00 -1.60
C GLU A 51 -12.68 -7.63 -0.68
N VAL A 52 -11.56 -7.19 -1.27
CA VAL A 52 -10.35 -6.79 -0.55
C VAL A 52 -10.15 -5.27 -0.65
N PRO A 53 -9.85 -4.60 0.47
CA PRO A 53 -9.58 -3.17 0.46
C PRO A 53 -8.25 -2.90 -0.26
N THR A 54 -8.23 -1.84 -1.05
CA THR A 54 -7.06 -1.32 -1.76
C THR A 54 -6.89 0.16 -1.43
N ILE A 55 -5.78 0.76 -1.85
CA ILE A 55 -5.55 2.20 -1.61
C ILE A 55 -6.50 3.12 -2.40
N ASP A 56 -7.17 2.62 -3.45
CA ASP A 56 -8.07 3.39 -4.32
C ASP A 56 -9.56 3.01 -4.17
N GLY A 57 -9.90 2.21 -3.16
CA GLY A 57 -11.24 1.63 -3.02
C GLY A 57 -11.14 0.13 -2.77
N SER A 58 -11.98 -0.67 -3.41
CA SER A 58 -11.97 -2.12 -3.26
C SER A 58 -11.65 -2.85 -4.56
N ALA A 59 -11.22 -4.10 -4.44
CA ALA A 59 -11.06 -5.03 -5.55
C ALA A 59 -11.65 -6.38 -5.19
N VAL A 60 -12.22 -7.07 -6.17
CA VAL A 60 -12.71 -8.43 -5.96
C VAL A 60 -11.60 -9.42 -6.31
N MET A 61 -11.31 -10.34 -5.39
CA MET A 61 -10.31 -11.39 -5.56
C MET A 61 -10.95 -12.76 -5.28
N THR A 62 -10.52 -13.76 -6.06
CA THR A 62 -10.86 -15.16 -5.77
C THR A 62 -9.68 -15.80 -5.04
N ILE A 63 -9.95 -16.29 -3.83
CA ILE A 63 -9.05 -17.17 -3.09
C ILE A 63 -9.23 -18.59 -3.64
N PRO A 64 -8.19 -19.25 -4.16
CA PRO A 64 -8.29 -20.62 -4.63
C PRO A 64 -8.51 -21.59 -3.46
N PRO A 65 -9.08 -22.79 -3.72
CA PRO A 65 -9.24 -23.80 -2.69
C PRO A 65 -7.87 -24.27 -2.18
N VAL A 66 -7.84 -24.75 -0.94
CA VAL A 66 -6.63 -25.24 -0.25
C VAL A 66 -5.57 -24.14 -0.09
N THR A 67 -6.01 -22.91 0.17
CA THR A 67 -5.11 -21.78 0.47
C THR A 67 -4.46 -21.99 1.84
N GLN A 68 -3.14 -21.82 1.90
CA GLN A 68 -2.36 -21.97 3.13
C GLN A 68 -2.17 -20.64 3.86
N GLY A 69 -2.04 -20.69 5.19
CA GLY A 69 -1.65 -19.52 5.98
C GLY A 69 -0.29 -18.98 5.54
N GLY A 70 -0.19 -17.66 5.40
CA GLY A 70 0.98 -16.94 4.90
C GLY A 70 1.10 -16.89 3.38
N GLN A 71 0.20 -17.54 2.63
CA GLN A 71 0.20 -17.48 1.17
C GLN A 71 -0.04 -16.05 0.68
N LYS A 72 0.70 -15.66 -0.37
CA LYS A 72 0.66 -14.31 -0.93
C LYS A 72 -0.04 -14.27 -2.28
N PHE A 73 -0.99 -13.36 -2.42
CA PHE A 73 -1.68 -13.09 -3.67
C PHE A 73 -1.28 -11.70 -4.18
N LYS A 74 -1.05 -11.58 -5.49
CA LYS A 74 -0.62 -10.33 -6.13
C LYS A 74 -1.76 -9.70 -6.91
N LEU A 75 -2.08 -8.44 -6.59
CA LEU A 75 -2.93 -7.57 -7.39
C LEU A 75 -2.05 -6.55 -8.11
N SER A 76 -1.84 -6.78 -9.41
CA SER A 76 -0.97 -5.94 -10.23
C SER A 76 -1.52 -4.52 -10.40
N GLY A 77 -0.66 -3.51 -10.26
CA GLY A 77 -1.04 -2.09 -10.46
C GLY A 77 -1.91 -1.48 -9.35
N LYS A 78 -2.15 -2.21 -8.26
CA LYS A 78 -2.92 -1.73 -7.09
C LYS A 78 -2.04 -1.21 -5.94
N GLY A 79 -0.74 -1.07 -6.17
CA GLY A 79 0.19 -0.41 -5.25
C GLY A 79 0.25 1.11 -5.44
N PHE A 80 1.19 1.75 -4.75
CA PHE A 80 1.34 3.20 -4.74
C PHE A 80 1.90 3.71 -6.09
N PRO A 81 1.48 4.90 -6.57
CA PRO A 81 2.09 5.54 -7.73
C PRO A 81 3.54 5.93 -7.44
N SER A 82 4.44 5.57 -8.36
CA SER A 82 5.87 5.92 -8.32
C SER A 82 6.05 7.36 -8.81
N PRO A 83 6.58 8.27 -7.97
CA PRO A 83 6.84 9.66 -8.39
C PRO A 83 7.91 9.77 -9.48
N ARG A 84 8.78 8.76 -9.61
CA ARG A 84 9.92 8.77 -10.54
C ARG A 84 9.57 8.24 -11.93
N THR A 85 8.73 7.21 -11.99
CA THR A 85 8.49 6.46 -13.24
C THR A 85 7.06 6.61 -13.76
N GLY A 86 6.14 7.20 -12.98
CA GLY A 86 4.71 7.31 -13.32
C GLY A 86 3.93 5.99 -13.26
N GLY A 87 4.61 4.84 -13.20
CA GLY A 87 4.00 3.53 -13.00
C GLY A 87 3.49 3.33 -11.57
N ARG A 88 2.76 2.23 -11.33
CA ARG A 88 2.29 1.83 -10.00
C ARG A 88 2.95 0.54 -9.55
N GLY A 89 3.17 0.41 -8.25
CA GLY A 89 3.49 -0.87 -7.64
C GLY A 89 2.30 -1.83 -7.62
N ASN A 90 2.45 -2.90 -6.86
CA ASN A 90 1.46 -3.95 -6.69
C ASN A 90 0.93 -3.97 -5.26
N GLN A 91 -0.25 -4.58 -5.08
CA GLN A 91 -0.73 -4.92 -3.75
C GLN A 91 -0.57 -6.42 -3.51
N TYR A 92 -0.03 -6.77 -2.35
CA TYR A 92 0.15 -8.14 -1.89
C TYR A 92 -0.81 -8.42 -0.74
N ILE A 93 -1.69 -9.39 -0.93
CA ILE A 93 -2.60 -9.89 0.10
C ILE A 93 -1.92 -11.11 0.74
N ILE A 94 -1.75 -11.11 2.05
CA ILE A 94 -1.20 -12.24 2.82
C ILE A 94 -2.36 -12.89 3.57
N ALA A 95 -2.69 -14.13 3.22
CA ALA A 95 -3.72 -14.89 3.93
C ALA A 95 -3.24 -15.20 5.36
N LYS A 96 -4.07 -14.90 6.36
CA LYS A 96 -3.82 -15.23 7.77
C LYS A 96 -4.97 -16.00 8.37
#